data_AF-A0A8H6ZY91-F1
#
_entry.id   AF-A0A8H6ZY91-F1
#
_cell.length_a   1.000
_cell.length_b   1.000
_cell.length_c   1.000
_cell.angle_alpha   90.00
_cell.angle_beta   90.00
_cell.angle_gamma   90.00
#
_symmetry.space_group_name_H-M   'P 1'
#
loop_
_entity.id
_entity.type
_entity.pdbx_description
1 polymer ?
#
loop_
_entity_poly.entity_id
_entity_poly.type
_entity_poly.pdbx_seq_one_letter_code
_entity_poly.pdbx_strand_id
1 'polypeptide(L)'
;MIPAASPQMQSGTSAFSAQSSSFDGKRPGTARREEPRVLDGRLYHRYDPEKAPYPLSYDRQVLELEALDNRLMKHLKGSTSFINFSEGPPQQSLDLGCGTGTWVIDAAKEWPDCSFVGFDLVNVQISLRGLDPSISRRIRWVHGNFLTTKLPFKDDEFDHVHIQSIARGVPESKWGVLFEEVNRVLRPGGAVEIIEDDIIFPVLPRWFTAPLRARPRRASSVHFPGGPPRDLSPPPSLSKDMHDHSLLESLFTSVFESRFINLKPTAVLPSYFTTYFRHVVLGPVLHFPMPPLPPLQPLPQQLPPSSAFDTLSTDSADSKSPTFHPVPMNRPTSLSLSSTLSASTNATKNSSLFSRAGRGKSSSISSNGDTSSLSSDAIDEDSETPVRDTTPVPFQRYYIDRSLTKDSTSVSSQPQALFRSENLAALNERSLAMHLYRGYQTVLACEGAMWEELIDRLRNRKEELKPYGWEDDEELEALQHRMRFERLIERYRSDMQARIALWCSLCGIGWPFPPREPLTKAELIEEERIREGMLEARNYATPEDLQAPCRAVRALVGYKSLLEER
;
A
#
# COMPACT_ATOMS: atom_id res chain seq x y z
N MET A 1 75.87 57.74 -3.81
CA MET A 1 74.47 58.06 -4.15
C MET A 1 74.06 57.02 -5.19
N ILE A 2 73.01 56.21 -5.13
CA ILE A 2 71.85 55.89 -4.27
C ILE A 2 71.49 54.42 -4.66
N PRO A 3 70.91 53.59 -3.77
CA PRO A 3 70.71 52.15 -3.99
C PRO A 3 69.26 51.73 -4.39
N ALA A 4 69.14 50.46 -4.81
CA ALA A 4 68.07 49.46 -4.60
C ALA A 4 66.56 49.69 -4.95
N ALA A 5 66.03 48.67 -5.66
CA ALA A 5 64.75 47.92 -5.53
C ALA A 5 63.36 48.48 -5.96
N SER A 6 62.75 47.77 -6.95
CA SER A 6 61.32 47.41 -7.27
C SER A 6 60.18 48.48 -7.23
N PRO A 7 58.99 48.36 -7.92
CA PRO A 7 58.26 47.16 -8.40
C PRO A 7 57.50 47.28 -9.78
N GLN A 8 56.50 46.40 -9.99
CA GLN A 8 55.92 45.78 -11.20
C GLN A 8 54.77 46.48 -11.98
N MET A 9 54.75 46.15 -13.29
CA MET A 9 53.68 45.84 -14.30
C MET A 9 52.30 46.53 -14.32
N GLN A 10 51.94 47.04 -15.51
CA GLN A 10 50.69 46.79 -16.25
C GLN A 10 50.83 47.18 -17.75
N SER A 11 50.47 46.30 -18.68
CA SER A 11 50.04 46.60 -20.08
C SER A 11 49.56 45.29 -20.74
N GLY A 12 48.51 45.18 -21.55
CA GLY A 12 47.73 46.17 -22.30
C GLY A 12 48.05 46.06 -23.79
N THR A 13 47.20 45.40 -24.59
CA THR A 13 47.13 45.43 -26.08
C THR A 13 46.02 44.45 -26.52
N SER A 14 45.24 44.60 -27.59
CA SER A 14 44.96 45.68 -28.56
C SER A 14 43.71 45.23 -29.38
N ALA A 15 43.00 46.18 -29.99
CA ALA A 15 41.76 45.97 -30.76
C ALA A 15 41.99 45.95 -32.29
N PHE A 16 41.17 45.24 -33.08
CA PHE A 16 40.20 45.80 -34.07
C PHE A 16 39.47 44.72 -34.93
N SER A 17 38.13 44.70 -34.81
CA SER A 17 37.03 44.54 -35.81
C SER A 17 37.08 43.54 -36.98
N ALA A 18 36.06 42.66 -37.06
CA ALA A 18 35.16 42.55 -38.23
C ALA A 18 33.79 41.88 -37.93
N GLN A 19 32.73 42.64 -38.23
CA GLN A 19 31.40 42.27 -38.76
C GLN A 19 30.42 41.36 -37.98
N SER A 20 29.30 41.98 -37.63
CA SER A 20 28.05 41.42 -37.13
C SER A 20 27.26 40.68 -38.22
N SER A 21 26.84 39.45 -37.95
CA SER A 21 25.59 38.90 -38.51
C SER A 21 24.83 38.19 -37.39
N SER A 22 23.60 38.63 -37.18
CA SER A 22 22.69 38.18 -36.14
C SER A 22 22.04 36.87 -36.52
N PHE A 23 22.10 35.87 -35.63
CA PHE A 23 21.03 34.88 -35.51
C PHE A 23 20.84 34.51 -34.04
N ASP A 24 19.63 34.73 -33.56
CA ASP A 24 19.19 34.68 -32.17
C ASP A 24 19.54 33.36 -31.46
N GLY A 25 20.24 33.49 -30.34
CA GLY A 25 20.49 32.40 -29.41
C GLY A 25 19.25 32.06 -28.61
N LYS A 26 18.62 30.92 -28.89
CA LYS A 26 17.81 30.21 -27.90
C LYS A 26 18.74 29.40 -27.01
N ARG A 27 18.99 29.91 -25.79
CA ARG A 27 19.52 29.11 -24.68
C ARG A 27 18.60 27.89 -24.47
N PRO A 28 19.12 26.69 -24.18
CA PRO A 28 18.27 25.57 -23.81
C PRO A 28 17.53 25.95 -22.53
N GLY A 29 16.20 25.97 -22.60
CA GLY A 29 15.36 26.24 -21.44
C GLY A 29 15.67 25.24 -20.35
N THR A 30 15.98 25.73 -19.15
CA THR A 30 15.97 24.93 -17.94
C THR A 30 14.57 24.34 -17.81
N ALA A 31 14.43 23.03 -18.02
CA ALA A 31 13.20 22.32 -17.73
C ALA A 31 12.82 22.65 -16.28
N ARG A 32 11.72 23.39 -16.09
CA ARG A 32 11.15 23.61 -14.76
C ARG A 32 10.95 22.22 -14.16
N ARG A 33 11.56 21.94 -13.00
CA ARG A 33 11.21 20.75 -12.21
C ARG A 33 9.70 20.77 -12.04
N GLU A 34 9.01 19.80 -12.63
CA GLU A 34 7.58 19.63 -12.45
C GLU A 34 7.35 19.07 -11.05
N GLU A 35 7.29 19.97 -10.07
CA GLU A 35 6.98 19.60 -8.69
C GLU A 35 5.58 18.97 -8.61
N PRO A 36 5.31 18.04 -7.67
CA PRO A 36 3.98 17.48 -7.49
C PRO A 36 2.91 18.55 -7.19
N ARG A 37 1.64 18.23 -7.46
CA ARG A 37 0.46 18.95 -6.98
C ARG A 37 0.16 18.50 -5.55
N VAL A 38 -0.16 19.44 -4.66
CA VAL A 38 -0.66 19.12 -3.30
C VAL A 38 -2.18 19.28 -3.30
N LEU A 39 -2.90 18.24 -2.90
CA LEU A 39 -4.36 18.23 -2.68
C LEU A 39 -4.62 17.64 -1.30
N ASP A 40 -5.29 18.39 -0.42
CA ASP A 40 -5.59 17.97 0.95
C ASP A 40 -4.38 17.42 1.73
N GLY A 41 -3.20 18.01 1.51
CA GLY A 41 -1.93 17.59 2.14
C GLY A 41 -1.26 16.35 1.53
N ARG A 42 -1.85 15.76 0.48
CA ARG A 42 -1.32 14.61 -0.26
C ARG A 42 -0.73 15.03 -1.60
N LEU A 43 0.26 14.27 -2.08
CA LEU A 43 0.99 14.58 -3.31
C LEU A 43 0.41 13.83 -4.51
N TYR A 44 0.21 14.53 -5.63
CA TYR A 44 -0.29 13.98 -6.91
C TYR A 44 0.52 14.53 -8.09
N HIS A 45 0.43 13.90 -9.26
CA HIS A 45 1.01 14.48 -10.47
C HIS A 45 0.19 15.70 -10.96
N ARG A 46 0.78 16.54 -11.81
CA ARG A 46 0.12 17.74 -12.38
C ARG A 46 -0.58 17.51 -13.71
N TYR A 47 -0.35 16.37 -14.33
CA TYR A 47 -0.95 16.04 -15.62
C TYR A 47 -2.47 15.97 -15.53
N ASP A 48 -3.12 16.40 -16.61
CA ASP A 48 -4.54 16.20 -16.81
C ASP A 48 -4.88 14.70 -16.77
N PRO A 49 -5.97 14.27 -16.11
CA PRO A 49 -6.39 12.86 -16.07
C PRO A 49 -6.49 12.21 -17.46
N GLU A 50 -6.86 12.95 -18.51
CA GLU A 50 -6.91 12.40 -19.88
C GLU A 50 -5.52 12.05 -20.43
N LYS A 51 -4.48 12.75 -19.96
CA LYS A 51 -3.10 12.53 -20.38
C LYS A 51 -2.38 11.51 -19.52
N ALA A 52 -2.60 11.55 -18.22
CA ALA A 52 -2.07 10.60 -17.25
C ALA A 52 -3.16 10.27 -16.22
N PRO A 53 -3.89 9.16 -16.40
CA PRO A 53 -4.99 8.79 -15.52
C PRO A 53 -4.49 7.98 -14.31
N TYR A 54 -3.44 8.41 -13.62
CA TYR A 54 -2.93 7.70 -12.45
C TYR A 54 -3.57 8.27 -11.15
N PRO A 55 -4.39 7.49 -10.41
CA PRO A 55 -5.20 8.06 -9.33
C PRO A 55 -4.56 8.05 -7.94
N LEU A 56 -3.39 7.40 -7.77
CA LEU A 56 -2.77 7.22 -6.46
C LEU A 56 -1.93 8.45 -6.07
N SER A 57 -1.86 8.72 -4.78
CA SER A 57 -0.95 9.72 -4.23
C SER A 57 0.51 9.23 -4.22
N TYR A 58 1.44 10.17 -4.34
CA TYR A 58 2.89 9.99 -4.17
C TYR A 58 3.33 10.22 -2.72
N ASP A 59 2.45 9.94 -1.77
CA ASP A 59 2.79 10.03 -0.35
C ASP A 59 3.88 9.01 -0.02
N ARG A 60 4.79 9.36 0.89
CA ARG A 60 5.94 8.51 1.25
C ARG A 60 5.54 7.06 1.57
N GLN A 61 4.45 6.87 2.30
CA GLN A 61 3.97 5.55 2.70
C GLN A 61 3.54 4.70 1.49
N VAL A 62 3.02 5.33 0.43
CA VAL A 62 2.63 4.65 -0.82
C VAL A 62 3.89 4.24 -1.59
N LEU A 63 4.84 5.15 -1.73
CA LEU A 63 6.11 4.92 -2.42
C LEU A 63 6.97 3.83 -1.73
N GLU A 64 6.96 3.77 -0.40
CA GLU A 64 7.68 2.73 0.35
C GLU A 64 7.12 1.32 0.12
N LEU A 65 5.84 1.18 -0.22
CA LEU A 65 5.24 -0.12 -0.51
C LEU A 65 5.75 -0.72 -1.83
N GLU A 66 6.11 0.12 -2.80
CA GLU A 66 6.72 -0.34 -4.06
C GLU A 66 8.07 -1.04 -3.80
N ALA A 67 8.86 -0.50 -2.87
CA ALA A 67 10.12 -1.11 -2.46
C ALA A 67 9.89 -2.51 -1.84
N LEU A 68 8.80 -2.68 -1.08
CA LEU A 68 8.42 -3.98 -0.52
C LEU A 68 7.97 -4.95 -1.61
N ASP A 69 7.27 -4.47 -2.64
CA ASP A 69 6.85 -5.28 -3.78
C ASP A 69 8.05 -5.78 -4.60
N ASN A 70 9.01 -4.90 -4.89
CA ASN A 70 10.26 -5.27 -5.55
C ASN A 70 11.03 -6.33 -4.75
N ARG A 71 11.08 -6.16 -3.42
CA ARG A 71 11.72 -7.13 -2.53
C ARG A 71 10.99 -8.48 -2.52
N LEU A 72 9.66 -8.46 -2.53
CA LEU A 72 8.84 -9.67 -2.61
C LEU A 72 9.07 -10.40 -3.94
N MET A 73 9.00 -9.72 -5.08
CA MET A 73 9.20 -10.34 -6.39
C MET A 73 10.58 -10.96 -6.50
N LYS A 74 11.61 -10.24 -6.06
CA LYS A 74 12.98 -10.76 -5.95
C LYS A 74 13.09 -11.99 -5.05
N HIS A 75 12.38 -12.01 -3.92
CA HIS A 75 12.33 -13.19 -3.06
C HIS A 75 11.64 -14.37 -3.77
N LEU A 76 10.47 -14.17 -4.39
CA LEU A 76 9.72 -15.24 -5.05
C LEU A 76 10.47 -15.84 -6.25
N LYS A 77 11.19 -15.01 -7.03
CA LYS A 77 12.03 -15.47 -8.15
C LYS A 77 13.40 -15.97 -7.72
N GLY A 78 13.97 -15.41 -6.64
CA GLY A 78 15.36 -15.62 -6.23
C GLY A 78 16.40 -14.85 -7.05
N SER A 79 15.98 -13.83 -7.80
CA SER A 79 16.82 -12.92 -8.60
C SER A 79 16.07 -11.61 -8.84
N THR A 80 16.77 -10.53 -9.21
CA THR A 80 16.13 -9.25 -9.56
C THR A 80 15.28 -9.29 -10.84
N SER A 81 15.40 -10.35 -11.66
CA SER A 81 14.65 -10.51 -12.92
C SER A 81 14.06 -11.92 -13.07
N PHE A 82 12.88 -11.98 -13.68
CA PHE A 82 12.20 -13.18 -14.13
C PHE A 82 12.86 -13.81 -15.37
N ILE A 83 13.66 -13.04 -16.10
CA ILE A 83 14.41 -13.50 -17.26
C ILE A 83 15.70 -14.19 -16.83
N ASN A 84 15.99 -15.34 -17.44
CA ASN A 84 17.26 -16.05 -17.25
C ASN A 84 18.17 -15.76 -18.44
N PHE A 85 19.08 -14.81 -18.29
CA PHE A 85 20.01 -14.43 -19.35
C PHE A 85 21.14 -15.47 -19.51
N SER A 86 21.12 -16.25 -20.60
CA SER A 86 22.11 -17.30 -20.89
C SER A 86 23.52 -16.78 -21.15
N GLU A 87 23.62 -15.57 -21.71
CA GLU A 87 24.88 -14.92 -22.09
C GLU A 87 25.41 -13.96 -21.01
N GLY A 88 24.81 -13.98 -19.82
CA GLY A 88 25.09 -13.04 -18.73
C GLY A 88 24.12 -11.85 -18.70
N PRO A 89 24.22 -10.98 -17.67
CA PRO A 89 23.30 -9.85 -17.48
C PRO A 89 23.22 -8.90 -18.69
N PRO A 90 22.12 -8.15 -18.85
CA PRO A 90 21.98 -7.16 -19.92
C PRO A 90 23.03 -6.03 -19.77
N GLN A 91 23.42 -5.40 -20.88
CA GLN A 91 24.32 -4.24 -20.86
C GLN A 91 23.55 -2.92 -20.73
N GLN A 92 22.35 -2.83 -21.29
CA GLN A 92 21.45 -1.67 -21.17
C GLN A 92 20.05 -2.11 -20.74
N SER A 93 19.57 -1.59 -19.60
CA SER A 93 18.24 -1.89 -19.07
C SER A 93 17.41 -0.63 -18.88
N LEU A 94 16.15 -0.68 -19.32
CA LEU A 94 15.13 0.33 -19.03
C LEU A 94 14.18 -0.20 -17.96
N ASP A 95 13.87 0.62 -16.94
CA ASP A 95 12.77 0.40 -16.00
C ASP A 95 11.69 1.44 -16.29
N LEU A 96 10.55 0.99 -16.82
CA LEU A 96 9.45 1.85 -17.27
C LEU A 96 8.37 1.97 -16.18
N GLY A 97 8.14 3.19 -15.70
CA GLY A 97 7.37 3.44 -14.48
C GLY A 97 8.19 3.10 -13.22
N CYS A 98 9.45 3.57 -13.17
CA CYS A 98 10.42 3.12 -12.18
C CYS A 98 10.11 3.56 -10.73
N GLY A 99 9.13 4.45 -10.52
CA GLY A 99 8.73 4.95 -9.21
C GLY A 99 9.92 5.54 -8.45
N THR A 100 10.19 5.05 -7.25
CA THR A 100 11.36 5.46 -6.44
C THR A 100 12.73 5.02 -7.00
N GLY A 101 12.75 4.18 -8.03
CA GLY A 101 13.97 3.63 -8.64
C GLY A 101 14.60 2.49 -7.82
N THR A 102 13.85 1.89 -6.89
CA THR A 102 14.38 0.86 -5.99
C THR A 102 14.79 -0.42 -6.71
N TRP A 103 14.03 -0.85 -7.73
CA TRP A 103 14.42 -1.98 -8.57
C TRP A 103 15.73 -1.70 -9.31
N VAL A 104 15.85 -0.54 -9.98
CA VAL A 104 17.07 -0.13 -10.70
C VAL A 104 18.31 -0.16 -9.80
N ILE A 105 18.20 0.34 -8.57
CA ILE A 105 19.31 0.36 -7.62
C ILE A 105 19.71 -1.07 -7.19
N ASP A 106 18.74 -1.95 -6.96
CA ASP A 106 19.01 -3.32 -6.57
C ASP A 106 19.54 -4.16 -7.74
N ALA A 107 19.03 -3.96 -8.95
CA ALA A 107 19.53 -4.58 -10.17
C ALA A 107 20.96 -4.08 -10.48
N ALA A 108 21.26 -2.80 -10.28
CA ALA A 108 22.61 -2.28 -10.47
C ALA A 108 23.65 -2.87 -9.51
N LYS A 109 23.24 -3.36 -8.34
CA LYS A 109 24.14 -4.11 -7.44
C LYS A 109 24.40 -5.54 -7.94
N GLU A 110 23.42 -6.16 -8.58
CA GLU A 110 23.54 -7.53 -9.13
C GLU A 110 24.21 -7.57 -10.51
N TRP A 111 24.05 -6.51 -11.32
CA TRP A 111 24.57 -6.42 -12.68
C TRP A 111 25.60 -5.29 -12.75
N PRO A 112 26.88 -5.56 -12.42
CA PRO A 112 27.91 -4.53 -12.32
C PRO A 112 28.25 -3.87 -13.66
N ASP A 113 28.07 -4.61 -14.77
CA ASP A 113 28.40 -4.15 -16.13
C ASP A 113 27.19 -3.57 -16.90
N CYS A 114 26.02 -3.52 -16.25
CA CYS A 114 24.79 -2.98 -16.85
C CYS A 114 24.66 -1.47 -16.59
N SER A 115 24.23 -0.71 -17.60
CA SER A 115 23.73 0.67 -17.44
C SER A 115 22.21 0.68 -17.41
N PHE A 116 21.66 1.57 -16.59
CA PHE A 116 20.23 1.62 -16.31
C PHE A 116 19.64 2.99 -16.64
N VAL A 117 18.45 2.94 -17.21
CA VAL A 117 17.57 4.10 -17.35
C VAL A 117 16.31 3.81 -16.56
N GLY A 118 15.99 4.65 -15.58
CA GLY A 118 14.66 4.66 -14.96
C GLY A 118 13.83 5.77 -15.57
N PHE A 119 12.68 5.42 -16.13
CA PHE A 119 11.74 6.35 -16.74
C PHE A 119 10.46 6.42 -15.90
N ASP A 120 10.08 7.61 -15.43
CA ASP A 120 8.86 7.80 -14.65
C ASP A 120 8.16 9.13 -14.97
N LEU A 121 6.87 9.22 -14.66
CA LEU A 121 6.10 10.44 -14.82
C LEU A 121 6.58 11.55 -13.87
N VAL A 122 6.95 11.19 -12.63
CA VAL A 122 7.26 12.16 -11.58
C VAL A 122 8.67 11.91 -11.01
N ASN A 123 9.33 13.00 -10.63
CA ASN A 123 10.65 12.94 -10.01
C ASN A 123 10.57 12.58 -8.52
N VAL A 124 10.40 11.29 -8.23
CA VAL A 124 10.34 10.72 -6.86
C VAL A 124 11.51 9.77 -6.55
N GLN A 125 12.48 9.67 -7.45
CA GLN A 125 13.57 8.70 -7.35
C GLN A 125 14.56 9.07 -6.24
N ILE A 126 15.22 8.04 -5.69
CA ILE A 126 16.29 8.22 -4.71
C ILE A 126 17.44 9.03 -5.33
N SER A 127 17.95 9.99 -4.54
CA SER A 127 19.08 10.82 -4.96
C SER A 127 20.34 9.98 -5.18
N LEU A 128 20.83 9.98 -6.43
CA LEU A 128 22.06 9.26 -6.81
C LEU A 128 23.30 9.75 -6.06
N ARG A 129 23.28 10.97 -5.51
CA ARG A 129 24.40 11.53 -4.72
C ARG A 129 24.65 10.77 -3.42
N GLY A 130 23.63 10.08 -2.89
CA GLY A 130 23.74 9.28 -1.67
C GLY A 130 24.17 7.84 -1.91
N LEU A 131 24.36 7.43 -3.17
CA LEU A 131 24.72 6.07 -3.55
C LEU A 131 26.22 5.96 -3.86
N ASP A 132 26.75 4.74 -3.76
CA ASP A 132 28.12 4.45 -4.14
C ASP A 132 28.40 4.87 -5.60
N PRO A 133 29.53 5.55 -5.90
CA PRO A 133 29.89 5.97 -7.25
C PRO A 133 29.95 4.84 -8.30
N SER A 134 30.20 3.59 -7.91
CA SER A 134 30.15 2.42 -8.81
C SER A 134 28.74 2.06 -9.26
N ILE A 135 27.71 2.48 -8.50
CA ILE A 135 26.30 2.27 -8.82
C ILE A 135 25.74 3.52 -9.50
N SER A 136 25.90 4.70 -8.87
CA SER A 136 25.27 5.93 -9.34
C SER A 136 25.69 6.38 -10.74
N ARG A 137 26.95 6.13 -11.15
CA ARG A 137 27.44 6.48 -12.50
C ARG A 137 26.78 5.70 -13.64
N ARG A 138 26.15 4.57 -13.34
CA ARG A 138 25.47 3.71 -14.32
C ARG A 138 23.96 3.93 -14.38
N ILE A 139 23.42 4.81 -13.54
CA ILE A 139 21.97 5.06 -13.46
C ILE A 139 21.65 6.44 -14.00
N ARG A 140 20.65 6.50 -14.87
CA ARG A 140 20.08 7.75 -15.40
C ARG A 140 18.58 7.79 -15.13
N TRP A 141 18.11 8.84 -14.45
CA TRP A 141 16.68 9.13 -14.30
C TRP A 141 16.20 10.00 -15.45
N VAL A 142 15.10 9.60 -16.08
CA VAL A 142 14.43 10.33 -17.16
C VAL A 142 12.96 10.51 -16.78
N HIS A 143 12.42 11.69 -17.02
CA HIS A 143 11.05 12.02 -16.65
C HIS A 143 10.20 12.29 -17.87
N GLY A 144 9.02 11.68 -17.92
CA GLY A 144 8.07 11.89 -19.00
C GLY A 144 6.86 10.97 -18.91
N ASN A 145 5.88 11.20 -19.77
CA ASN A 145 4.67 10.40 -19.83
C ASN A 145 4.82 9.26 -20.85
N PHE A 146 4.83 8.01 -20.39
CA PHE A 146 4.94 6.82 -21.26
C PHE A 146 3.65 6.53 -22.04
N LEU A 147 2.53 7.21 -21.76
CA LEU A 147 1.30 7.15 -22.56
C LEU A 147 1.33 8.09 -23.77
N THR A 148 2.44 8.81 -23.99
CA THR A 148 2.68 9.56 -25.21
C THR A 148 2.92 8.62 -26.39
N THR A 149 2.86 9.14 -27.60
CA THR A 149 3.02 8.34 -28.82
C THR A 149 4.45 7.83 -29.05
N LYS A 150 5.45 8.40 -28.36
CA LYS A 150 6.85 7.99 -28.55
C LYS A 150 7.69 8.21 -27.30
N LEU A 151 8.33 7.14 -26.83
CA LEU A 151 9.32 7.21 -25.76
C LEU A 151 10.59 7.94 -26.25
N PRO A 152 11.27 8.73 -25.39
CA PRO A 152 12.42 9.56 -25.77
C PRO A 152 13.73 8.74 -25.87
N PHE A 153 13.64 7.55 -26.45
CA PHE A 153 14.73 6.60 -26.64
C PHE A 153 14.83 6.20 -28.09
N LYS A 154 16.04 5.85 -28.51
CA LYS A 154 16.32 5.38 -29.87
C LYS A 154 15.70 4.00 -30.09
N ASP A 155 15.53 3.66 -31.34
CA ASP A 155 15.20 2.29 -31.74
C ASP A 155 16.36 1.39 -31.32
N ASP A 156 16.04 0.17 -30.86
CA ASP A 156 17.03 -0.85 -30.50
C ASP A 156 18.07 -0.41 -29.43
N GLU A 157 17.69 0.47 -28.50
CA GLU A 157 18.58 1.02 -27.46
C GLU A 157 18.81 0.05 -26.27
N PHE A 158 17.83 -0.78 -25.93
CA PHE A 158 17.85 -1.59 -24.70
C PHE A 158 17.88 -3.09 -24.96
N ASP A 159 18.64 -3.81 -24.12
CA ASP A 159 18.68 -5.27 -24.10
C ASP A 159 17.54 -5.84 -23.25
N HIS A 160 17.10 -5.04 -22.27
CA HIS A 160 16.15 -5.43 -21.26
C HIS A 160 15.19 -4.28 -20.94
N VAL A 161 13.89 -4.57 -20.85
CA VAL A 161 12.87 -3.66 -20.34
C VAL A 161 12.15 -4.32 -19.17
N HIS A 162 12.23 -3.70 -18.00
CA HIS A 162 11.46 -4.05 -16.81
C HIS A 162 10.24 -3.14 -16.70
N ILE A 163 9.09 -3.74 -16.41
CA ILE A 163 7.83 -3.03 -16.16
C ILE A 163 7.18 -3.63 -14.91
N GLN A 164 6.83 -2.80 -13.93
CA GLN A 164 6.13 -3.29 -12.75
C GLN A 164 5.09 -2.30 -12.25
N SER A 165 3.88 -2.79 -11.95
CA SER A 165 2.81 -2.05 -11.27
C SER A 165 2.34 -0.77 -11.99
N ILE A 166 2.45 -0.69 -13.32
CA ILE A 166 2.02 0.50 -14.08
C ILE A 166 0.55 0.43 -14.48
N ALA A 167 -0.10 -0.74 -14.40
CA ALA A 167 -1.47 -0.94 -14.88
C ALA A 167 -2.50 0.01 -14.25
N ARG A 168 -2.25 0.49 -13.03
CA ARG A 168 -3.08 1.49 -12.34
C ARG A 168 -3.06 2.89 -12.99
N GLY A 169 -2.24 3.11 -14.01
CA GLY A 169 -2.18 4.35 -14.77
C GLY A 169 -2.27 4.15 -16.28
N VAL A 170 -2.56 2.94 -16.77
CA VAL A 170 -2.62 2.64 -18.21
C VAL A 170 -4.04 2.29 -18.61
N PRO A 171 -4.73 3.15 -19.39
CA PRO A 171 -6.02 2.81 -19.97
C PRO A 171 -5.93 1.60 -20.89
N GLU A 172 -7.00 0.82 -20.97
CA GLU A 172 -7.04 -0.42 -21.75
C GLU A 172 -6.64 -0.21 -23.22
N SER A 173 -7.09 0.89 -23.82
CA SER A 173 -6.80 1.26 -25.21
C SER A 173 -5.34 1.67 -25.46
N LYS A 174 -4.52 1.87 -24.42
CA LYS A 174 -3.14 2.37 -24.52
C LYS A 174 -2.07 1.27 -24.45
N TRP A 175 -2.43 0.06 -24.02
CA TRP A 175 -1.48 -1.04 -23.91
C TRP A 175 -0.80 -1.40 -25.23
N GLY A 176 -1.54 -1.42 -26.34
CA GLY A 176 -0.98 -1.73 -27.66
C GLY A 176 0.10 -0.74 -28.09
N VAL A 177 -0.18 0.57 -27.97
CA VAL A 177 0.79 1.64 -28.30
C VAL A 177 2.01 1.57 -27.39
N LEU A 178 1.80 1.31 -26.09
CA LEU A 178 2.88 1.16 -25.14
C LEU A 178 3.79 -0.03 -25.48
N PHE A 179 3.21 -1.19 -25.80
CA PHE A 179 3.99 -2.38 -26.17
C PHE A 179 4.66 -2.25 -27.54
N GLU A 180 4.08 -1.52 -28.48
CA GLU A 180 4.74 -1.14 -29.74
C GLU A 180 6.01 -0.31 -29.47
N GLU A 181 5.92 0.69 -28.60
CA GLU A 181 7.08 1.50 -28.21
C GLU A 181 8.12 0.71 -27.41
N VAL A 182 7.70 -0.17 -26.49
CA VAL A 182 8.61 -1.08 -25.79
C VAL A 182 9.32 -2.00 -26.78
N ASN A 183 8.61 -2.54 -27.77
CA ASN A 183 9.21 -3.36 -28.83
C ASN A 183 10.18 -2.54 -29.68
N ARG A 184 9.86 -1.28 -30.02
CA ARG A 184 10.73 -0.39 -30.80
C ARG A 184 12.06 -0.14 -30.09
N VAL A 185 12.04 0.17 -28.79
CA VAL A 185 13.25 0.53 -28.03
C VAL A 185 14.09 -0.68 -27.61
N LEU A 186 13.49 -1.89 -27.58
CA LEU A 186 14.25 -3.14 -27.41
C LEU A 186 15.07 -3.45 -28.66
N ARG A 187 16.32 -3.88 -28.50
CA ARG A 187 17.11 -4.45 -29.61
C ARG A 187 16.51 -5.78 -30.08
N PRO A 188 16.80 -6.24 -31.31
CA PRO A 188 16.44 -7.59 -31.74
C PRO A 188 16.99 -8.64 -30.75
N GLY A 189 16.15 -9.58 -30.32
CA GLY A 189 16.50 -10.54 -29.27
C GLY A 189 16.53 -9.99 -27.84
N GLY A 190 16.28 -8.69 -27.64
CA GLY A 190 16.08 -8.09 -26.33
C GLY A 190 14.83 -8.61 -25.63
N ALA A 191 14.81 -8.54 -24.30
CA ALA A 191 13.78 -9.14 -23.47
C ALA A 191 12.98 -8.10 -22.68
N VAL A 192 11.68 -8.36 -22.49
CA VAL A 192 10.80 -7.59 -21.62
C VAL A 192 10.21 -8.50 -20.56
N GLU A 193 10.13 -7.98 -19.34
CA GLU A 193 9.34 -8.58 -18.26
C GLU A 193 8.34 -7.57 -17.71
N ILE A 194 7.14 -8.07 -17.40
CA ILE A 194 6.06 -7.29 -16.80
C ILE A 194 5.49 -8.01 -15.58
N ILE A 195 5.43 -7.30 -14.45
CA ILE A 195 4.84 -7.79 -13.21
C ILE A 195 3.67 -6.88 -12.84
N GLU A 196 2.47 -7.43 -12.84
CA GLU A 196 1.26 -6.67 -12.57
C GLU A 196 0.36 -7.39 -11.58
N ASP A 197 -0.43 -6.60 -10.87
CA ASP A 197 -1.40 -7.08 -9.88
C ASP A 197 -2.79 -6.53 -10.13
N ASP A 198 -3.80 -7.32 -9.78
CA ASP A 198 -5.18 -6.90 -9.92
C ASP A 198 -5.52 -5.75 -8.96
N ILE A 199 -6.45 -4.91 -9.40
CA ILE A 199 -6.94 -3.77 -8.64
C ILE A 199 -8.14 -4.25 -7.81
N ILE A 200 -7.86 -4.64 -6.57
CA ILE A 200 -8.83 -5.27 -5.66
C ILE A 200 -9.12 -4.32 -4.50
N PHE A 201 -10.41 -4.09 -4.21
CA PHE A 201 -10.85 -3.52 -2.94
C PHE A 201 -10.97 -4.66 -1.90
N PRO A 202 -10.18 -4.68 -0.81
CA PRO A 202 -10.29 -5.75 0.18
C PRO A 202 -11.60 -5.60 0.98
N VAL A 203 -12.57 -6.47 0.72
CA VAL A 203 -13.87 -6.48 1.42
C VAL A 203 -13.74 -7.19 2.76
N LEU A 204 -14.14 -6.52 3.85
CA LEU A 204 -14.23 -7.13 5.16
C LEU A 204 -15.62 -7.76 5.36
N PRO A 205 -15.71 -9.05 5.73
CA PRO A 205 -16.99 -9.72 5.84
C PRO A 205 -17.80 -9.16 7.02
N ARG A 206 -19.13 -9.18 6.90
CA ARG A 206 -20.05 -8.65 7.93
C ARG A 206 -19.90 -9.33 9.27
N TRP A 207 -19.63 -10.64 9.30
CA TRP A 207 -19.38 -11.34 10.56
C TRP A 207 -18.16 -10.75 11.29
N PHE A 208 -17.11 -10.32 10.59
CA PHE A 208 -15.94 -9.70 11.22
C PHE A 208 -16.27 -8.31 11.76
N THR A 209 -17.03 -7.53 11.00
CA THR A 209 -17.19 -6.11 11.28
C THR A 209 -18.43 -5.79 12.14
N ALA A 210 -19.44 -6.65 12.21
CA ALA A 210 -20.61 -6.46 13.05
C ALA A 210 -20.29 -6.38 14.56
N PRO A 211 -19.42 -7.25 15.14
CA PRO A 211 -19.02 -7.16 16.55
C PRO A 211 -18.37 -5.83 16.93
N LEU A 212 -17.58 -5.25 16.01
CA LEU A 212 -16.92 -3.95 16.18
C LEU A 212 -17.92 -2.78 16.31
N ARG A 213 -19.19 -3.02 15.95
CA ARG A 213 -20.23 -1.98 15.84
C ARG A 213 -21.45 -2.25 16.70
N ALA A 214 -21.52 -3.43 17.32
CA ALA A 214 -22.56 -3.75 18.27
C ALA A 214 -22.49 -2.74 19.41
N ARG A 215 -23.52 -1.90 19.54
CA ARG A 215 -23.60 -1.00 20.70
C ARG A 215 -23.84 -1.85 21.94
N PRO A 216 -23.26 -1.50 23.10
CA PRO A 216 -23.65 -2.12 24.36
C PRO A 216 -25.17 -2.02 24.47
N ARG A 217 -25.85 -3.15 24.65
CA ARG A 217 -27.26 -3.14 25.01
C ARG A 217 -27.31 -2.28 26.26
N ARG A 218 -27.90 -1.08 26.19
CA ARG A 218 -28.26 -0.35 27.41
C ARG A 218 -29.11 -1.37 28.18
N ALA A 219 -28.61 -1.85 29.31
CA ALA A 219 -29.45 -2.55 30.27
C ALA A 219 -30.70 -1.69 30.39
N SER A 220 -31.86 -2.27 30.06
CA SER A 220 -33.16 -1.61 29.96
C SER A 220 -33.23 -0.45 30.95
N SER A 221 -32.96 0.77 30.48
CA SER A 221 -32.82 1.91 31.36
C SER A 221 -34.22 2.26 31.81
N VAL A 222 -34.53 1.91 33.07
CA VAL A 222 -35.69 2.33 33.86
C VAL A 222 -37.01 2.14 33.13
N HIS A 223 -37.71 1.05 33.46
CA HIS A 223 -39.13 0.93 33.20
C HIS A 223 -39.86 2.06 33.95
N PHE A 224 -40.22 3.15 33.27
CA PHE A 224 -41.24 4.05 33.78
C PHE A 224 -42.59 3.35 33.60
N PRO A 225 -43.35 3.08 34.66
CA PRO A 225 -44.68 2.51 34.51
C PRO A 225 -45.55 3.55 33.79
N GLY A 226 -45.86 3.31 32.51
CA GLY A 226 -46.85 4.09 31.74
C GLY A 226 -46.35 4.93 30.56
N GLY A 227 -45.08 4.84 30.14
CA GLY A 227 -44.64 5.49 28.89
C GLY A 227 -45.07 4.69 27.65
N PRO A 228 -45.54 5.33 26.56
CA PRO A 228 -45.83 4.60 25.33
C PRO A 228 -44.56 3.93 24.82
N PRO A 229 -44.64 2.70 24.25
CA PRO A 229 -43.48 2.02 23.72
C PRO A 229 -42.81 2.92 22.69
N ARG A 230 -41.53 3.25 22.92
CA ARG A 230 -40.72 3.90 21.89
C ARG A 230 -40.69 2.95 20.70
N ASP A 231 -41.21 3.41 19.58
CA ASP A 231 -41.09 2.74 18.29
C ASP A 231 -39.60 2.61 17.98
N LEU A 232 -39.04 1.42 18.25
CA LEU A 232 -37.69 1.07 17.89
C LEU A 232 -37.72 0.80 16.40
N SER A 233 -37.62 1.86 15.59
CA SER A 233 -37.31 1.72 14.19
C SER A 233 -36.06 0.83 14.12
N PRO A 234 -36.12 -0.36 13.49
CA PRO A 234 -34.91 -1.12 13.24
C PRO A 234 -33.93 -0.20 12.49
N PRO A 235 -32.61 -0.33 12.72
CA PRO A 235 -31.67 0.36 11.85
C PRO A 235 -32.06 0.04 10.40
N PRO A 236 -32.02 1.02 9.48
CA PRO A 236 -32.44 0.81 8.10
C PRO A 236 -31.79 -0.48 7.63
N SER A 237 -32.61 -1.44 7.20
CA SER A 237 -32.15 -2.74 6.77
C SER A 237 -31.31 -2.52 5.52
N LEU A 238 -30.02 -2.27 5.69
CA LEU A 238 -29.04 -2.38 4.61
C LEU A 238 -29.33 -3.73 3.95
N SER A 239 -29.56 -3.71 2.65
CA SER A 239 -29.88 -4.91 1.89
C SER A 239 -28.93 -6.05 2.27
N LYS A 240 -29.42 -7.29 2.27
CA LYS A 240 -28.62 -8.48 2.63
C LYS A 240 -27.30 -8.56 1.85
N ASP A 241 -27.24 -7.92 0.67
CA ASP A 241 -26.12 -7.98 -0.27
C ASP A 241 -25.07 -6.87 -0.08
N MET A 242 -25.40 -5.76 0.59
CA MET A 242 -24.43 -4.68 0.81
C MET A 242 -23.52 -5.00 1.98
N HIS A 243 -22.22 -4.68 1.94
CA HIS A 243 -21.34 -4.75 3.11
C HIS A 243 -21.01 -3.34 3.62
N ASP A 244 -20.40 -3.23 4.80
CA ASP A 244 -20.25 -1.95 5.51
C ASP A 244 -19.44 -0.87 4.79
N HIS A 245 -18.55 -1.27 3.88
CA HIS A 245 -17.68 -0.38 3.11
C HIS A 245 -18.07 -0.30 1.62
N SER A 246 -19.28 -0.74 1.28
CA SER A 246 -19.76 -0.85 -0.11
C SER A 246 -19.77 0.47 -0.88
N LEU A 247 -20.00 1.62 -0.23
CA LEU A 247 -19.87 2.93 -0.89
C LEU A 247 -18.41 3.21 -1.26
N LEU A 248 -17.47 2.95 -0.35
CA LEU A 248 -16.04 3.14 -0.62
C LEU A 248 -15.55 2.19 -1.72
N GLU A 249 -16.00 0.93 -1.72
CA GLU A 249 -15.74 -0.01 -2.79
C GLU A 249 -16.25 0.53 -4.13
N SER A 250 -17.50 1.00 -4.17
CA SER A 250 -18.10 1.56 -5.39
C SER A 250 -17.33 2.78 -5.91
N LEU A 251 -16.93 3.70 -5.03
CA LEU A 251 -16.11 4.85 -5.40
C LEU A 251 -14.73 4.41 -5.90
N PHE A 252 -14.08 3.46 -5.21
CA PHE A 252 -12.77 2.93 -5.59
C PHE A 252 -12.80 2.28 -6.97
N THR A 253 -13.78 1.43 -7.26
CA THR A 253 -13.97 0.80 -8.57
C THR A 253 -14.17 1.86 -9.66
N SER A 254 -15.04 2.83 -9.40
CA SER A 254 -15.38 3.89 -10.36
C SER A 254 -14.23 4.83 -10.68
N VAL A 255 -13.28 5.01 -9.75
CA VAL A 255 -12.03 5.74 -10.02
C VAL A 255 -11.29 5.12 -11.21
N PHE A 256 -11.21 3.79 -11.31
CA PHE A 256 -10.51 3.15 -12.42
C PHE A 256 -11.39 3.04 -13.68
N GLU A 257 -12.68 2.76 -13.52
CA GLU A 257 -13.62 2.66 -14.65
C GLU A 257 -13.76 3.99 -15.40
N SER A 258 -13.92 5.12 -14.69
CA SER A 258 -13.97 6.47 -15.29
C SER A 258 -12.69 6.85 -16.03
N ARG A 259 -11.59 6.16 -15.72
CA ARG A 259 -10.26 6.32 -16.33
C ARG A 259 -9.97 5.26 -17.41
N PHE A 260 -10.95 4.41 -17.74
CA PHE A 260 -10.84 3.29 -18.67
C PHE A 260 -9.70 2.31 -18.32
N ILE A 261 -9.45 2.14 -17.02
CA ILE A 261 -8.41 1.24 -16.51
C ILE A 261 -9.07 -0.09 -16.12
N ASN A 262 -8.53 -1.19 -16.64
CA ASN A 262 -9.02 -2.52 -16.36
C ASN A 262 -8.62 -2.96 -14.94
N LEU A 263 -9.57 -3.46 -14.16
CA LEU A 263 -9.32 -3.94 -12.79
C LEU A 263 -8.59 -5.28 -12.72
N LYS A 264 -8.53 -6.04 -13.81
CA LYS A 264 -7.92 -7.36 -13.91
C LYS A 264 -6.77 -7.42 -14.94
N PRO A 265 -5.71 -6.60 -14.79
CA PRO A 265 -4.55 -6.65 -15.67
C PRO A 265 -3.95 -8.06 -15.77
N THR A 266 -4.00 -8.86 -14.70
CA THR A 266 -3.46 -10.23 -14.75
C THR A 266 -4.18 -11.10 -15.79
N ALA A 267 -5.46 -10.85 -16.06
CA ALA A 267 -6.25 -11.59 -17.04
C ALA A 267 -6.11 -11.05 -18.47
N VAL A 268 -5.99 -9.73 -18.62
CA VAL A 268 -6.10 -9.06 -19.93
C VAL A 268 -4.74 -8.86 -20.61
N LEU A 269 -3.68 -8.58 -19.85
CA LEU A 269 -2.34 -8.33 -20.40
C LEU A 269 -1.75 -9.47 -21.25
N PRO A 270 -1.96 -10.77 -20.95
CA PRO A 270 -1.46 -11.85 -21.80
C PRO A 270 -1.82 -11.71 -23.29
N SER A 271 -3.06 -11.31 -23.59
CA SER A 271 -3.55 -11.15 -24.97
C SER A 271 -2.85 -10.01 -25.70
N TYR A 272 -2.71 -8.85 -25.05
CA TYR A 272 -1.96 -7.74 -25.61
C TYR A 272 -0.48 -8.11 -25.77
N PHE A 273 0.12 -8.68 -24.74
CA PHE A 273 1.55 -8.97 -24.68
C PHE A 273 2.00 -9.98 -25.76
N THR A 274 1.23 -11.04 -25.98
CA THR A 274 1.52 -12.06 -27.02
C THR A 274 1.40 -11.53 -28.45
N THR A 275 0.74 -10.39 -28.66
CA THR A 275 0.64 -9.74 -29.98
C THR A 275 1.95 -9.06 -30.38
N TYR A 276 2.71 -8.53 -29.41
CA TYR A 276 3.89 -7.69 -29.68
C TYR A 276 5.23 -8.41 -29.40
N PHE A 277 5.23 -9.51 -28.65
CA PHE A 277 6.45 -10.22 -28.27
C PHE A 277 6.42 -11.70 -28.68
N ARG A 278 7.60 -12.28 -28.85
CA ARG A 278 7.84 -13.70 -29.19
C ARG A 278 8.41 -14.45 -27.99
N HIS A 279 8.41 -15.79 -28.09
CA HIS A 279 8.87 -16.70 -27.02
C HIS A 279 8.30 -16.32 -25.64
N VAL A 280 7.00 -16.03 -25.62
CA VAL A 280 6.32 -15.50 -24.43
C VAL A 280 6.13 -16.60 -23.39
N VAL A 281 6.55 -16.32 -22.16
CA VAL A 281 6.27 -17.14 -20.98
C VAL A 281 5.20 -16.43 -20.16
N LEU A 282 4.01 -17.03 -20.10
CA LEU A 282 2.91 -16.56 -19.27
C LEU A 282 3.00 -17.21 -17.88
N GLY A 283 3.31 -16.42 -16.85
CA GLY A 283 3.26 -16.91 -15.47
C GLY A 283 1.85 -17.28 -15.03
N PRO A 284 1.70 -18.19 -14.06
CA PRO A 284 0.39 -18.39 -13.43
C PRO A 284 -0.03 -17.12 -12.65
N VAL A 285 -1.33 -17.00 -12.34
CA VAL A 285 -1.77 -15.98 -11.38
C VAL A 285 -1.57 -16.52 -9.97
N LEU A 286 -0.82 -15.79 -9.16
CA LEU A 286 -0.68 -16.05 -7.72
C LEU A 286 -1.72 -15.26 -6.97
N HIS A 287 -2.67 -15.95 -6.34
CA HIS A 287 -3.67 -15.34 -5.49
C HIS A 287 -3.28 -15.47 -4.02
N PHE A 288 -3.39 -14.37 -3.29
CA PHE A 288 -3.15 -14.29 -1.86
C PHE A 288 -4.49 -14.04 -1.15
N PRO A 289 -5.04 -15.06 -0.46
CA PRO A 289 -6.30 -14.92 0.25
C PRO A 289 -6.19 -13.96 1.45
N MET A 290 -7.32 -13.62 2.05
CA MET A 290 -7.34 -12.86 3.30
C MET A 290 -6.54 -13.58 4.39
N PRO A 291 -5.74 -12.85 5.20
CA PRO A 291 -5.07 -13.44 6.36
C PRO A 291 -6.09 -14.01 7.36
N PRO A 292 -5.68 -15.00 8.16
CA PRO A 292 -6.53 -15.53 9.21
C PRO A 292 -6.80 -14.43 10.24
N LEU A 293 -7.86 -14.58 11.02
CA LEU A 293 -8.11 -13.64 12.10
C LEU A 293 -6.93 -13.64 13.08
N PRO A 294 -6.43 -12.47 13.47
CA PRO A 294 -5.41 -12.40 14.50
C PRO A 294 -5.94 -12.98 15.80
N PRO A 295 -5.08 -13.62 16.62
CA PRO A 295 -5.44 -13.95 17.98
C PRO A 295 -5.81 -12.67 18.73
N LEU A 296 -6.72 -12.76 19.70
CA LEU A 296 -7.10 -11.59 20.50
C LEU A 296 -5.96 -11.26 21.48
N GLN A 297 -5.65 -9.97 21.62
CA GLN A 297 -4.66 -9.55 22.63
C GLN A 297 -5.19 -9.84 24.03
N PRO A 298 -4.32 -10.11 25.01
CA PRO A 298 -4.70 -10.12 26.42
C PRO A 298 -5.36 -8.79 26.81
N LEU A 299 -6.37 -8.87 27.67
CA LEU A 299 -7.03 -7.69 28.23
C LEU A 299 -6.02 -6.88 29.08
N PRO A 300 -6.03 -5.54 28.99
CA PRO A 300 -5.15 -4.69 29.77
C PRO A 300 -5.61 -4.65 31.24
N GLN A 301 -4.73 -4.19 32.13
CA GLN A 301 -5.08 -4.02 33.54
C GLN A 301 -6.13 -2.91 33.72
N GLN A 302 -7.06 -3.11 34.66
CA GLN A 302 -8.04 -2.08 35.01
C GLN A 302 -7.35 -0.92 35.75
N LEU A 303 -7.67 0.32 35.38
CA LEU A 303 -7.27 1.51 36.13
C LEU A 303 -7.76 1.40 37.59
N PRO A 304 -6.88 1.62 38.59
CA PRO A 304 -7.28 1.63 39.98
C PRO A 304 -8.28 2.78 40.23
N PRO A 305 -9.30 2.58 41.07
CA PRO A 305 -10.42 3.52 41.24
C PRO A 305 -10.01 4.91 41.75
N SER A 306 -8.81 5.08 42.29
CA SER A 306 -8.26 6.36 42.76
C SER A 306 -7.72 7.27 41.66
N SER A 307 -7.47 6.77 40.45
CA SER A 307 -6.83 7.54 39.36
C SER A 307 -7.81 8.38 38.52
N ALA A 308 -9.12 8.24 38.74
CA ALA A 308 -10.15 8.94 37.99
C ALA A 308 -10.51 10.34 38.54
N PHE A 309 -9.94 10.75 39.68
CA PHE A 309 -10.35 11.98 40.39
C PHE A 309 -9.39 13.18 40.26
N ASP A 310 -8.21 13.02 39.65
CA ASP A 310 -7.20 14.11 39.62
C ASP A 310 -7.34 15.11 38.44
N THR A 311 -8.45 15.08 37.68
CA THR A 311 -8.65 16.03 36.55
C THR A 311 -9.66 17.15 36.81
N LEU A 312 -10.13 17.33 38.05
CA LEU A 312 -10.99 18.44 38.44
C LEU A 312 -10.54 19.08 39.75
N SER A 313 -9.46 19.86 39.72
CA SER A 313 -9.15 20.86 40.75
C SER A 313 -8.31 21.99 40.16
N THR A 314 -8.96 23.11 39.89
CA THR A 314 -8.34 24.40 39.56
C THR A 314 -8.05 25.20 40.82
N ASP A 315 -6.83 25.76 40.85
CA ASP A 315 -6.30 26.96 41.53
C ASP A 315 -6.25 27.04 43.07
N SER A 316 -5.04 27.12 43.65
CA SER A 316 -4.39 28.40 44.04
C SER A 316 -3.11 28.27 44.93
N ALA A 317 -2.07 29.03 44.54
CA ALA A 317 -0.98 29.68 45.29
C ALA A 317 0.13 28.93 46.10
N ASP A 318 1.38 29.19 45.65
CA ASP A 318 2.65 29.45 46.36
C ASP A 318 3.38 28.41 47.23
N SER A 319 4.53 27.89 46.74
CA SER A 319 5.86 28.50 46.96
C SER A 319 7.06 27.56 46.67
N LYS A 320 8.07 28.14 45.98
CA LYS A 320 9.53 27.84 45.96
C LYS A 320 10.06 26.50 45.39
N SER A 321 10.81 26.65 44.29
CA SER A 321 11.59 25.69 43.49
C SER A 321 12.81 25.06 44.23
N PRO A 322 13.45 23.97 43.73
CA PRO A 322 14.32 24.06 42.54
C PRO A 322 14.17 22.93 41.50
N THR A 323 14.19 23.35 40.24
CA THR A 323 14.65 22.70 38.99
C THR A 323 15.13 21.25 39.03
N PHE A 324 14.34 20.37 38.42
CA PHE A 324 14.79 19.26 37.56
C PHE A 324 13.91 19.24 36.31
N HIS A 325 14.50 19.40 35.13
CA HIS A 325 13.79 19.33 33.86
C HIS A 325 13.47 17.86 33.51
N PRO A 326 12.22 17.44 33.34
CA PRO A 326 11.89 16.23 32.61
C PRO A 326 11.78 16.56 31.12
N VAL A 327 12.49 15.78 30.31
CA VAL A 327 12.37 15.74 28.84
C VAL A 327 10.91 15.46 28.46
N PRO A 328 10.30 16.18 27.49
CA PRO A 328 8.97 15.83 27.02
C PRO A 328 9.03 14.53 26.24
N MET A 329 8.52 13.44 26.82
CA MET A 329 8.19 12.23 26.06
C MET A 329 6.98 12.55 25.19
N ASN A 330 7.19 12.65 23.87
CA ASN A 330 6.10 12.61 22.90
C ASN A 330 5.34 11.29 23.05
N ARG A 331 4.05 11.40 23.35
CA ARG A 331 3.10 10.31 23.58
C ARG A 331 2.81 9.56 22.27
N PRO A 332 3.11 8.25 22.15
CA PRO A 332 2.54 7.45 21.07
C PRO A 332 1.08 7.13 21.40
N THR A 333 0.17 7.38 20.46
CA THR A 333 -1.24 6.99 20.54
C THR A 333 -1.37 5.48 20.67
N SER A 334 -1.89 5.00 21.80
CA SER A 334 -2.31 3.62 21.98
C SER A 334 -3.62 3.39 21.19
N LEU A 335 -3.69 2.30 20.42
CA LEU A 335 -4.91 1.90 19.72
C LEU A 335 -5.87 1.26 20.73
N SER A 336 -6.69 2.08 21.39
CA SER A 336 -7.89 1.62 22.08
C SER A 336 -9.00 1.43 21.04
N LEU A 337 -9.72 0.30 21.12
CA LEU A 337 -10.85 -0.03 20.24
C LEU A 337 -12.11 0.81 20.52
N SER A 338 -12.05 1.70 21.51
CA SER A 338 -13.15 2.57 21.91
C SER A 338 -13.09 3.92 21.19
N SER A 339 -13.81 4.06 20.08
CA SER A 339 -14.03 5.37 19.43
C SER A 339 -15.29 6.05 19.97
N THR A 340 -15.14 6.75 21.09
CA THR A 340 -15.97 7.92 21.38
C THR A 340 -15.08 8.97 22.01
N LEU A 341 -14.89 10.12 21.36
CA LEU A 341 -15.00 11.45 21.99
C LEU A 341 -14.79 12.61 21.01
N SER A 342 -15.40 13.71 21.42
CA SER A 342 -15.73 14.95 20.74
C SER A 342 -14.54 15.82 20.31
N ALA A 343 -14.81 16.70 19.34
CA ALA A 343 -13.89 17.61 18.69
C ALA A 343 -13.13 18.57 19.64
N SER A 344 -11.82 18.72 19.38
CA SER A 344 -11.10 19.99 19.53
C SER A 344 -9.82 20.00 18.67
N THR A 345 -9.56 21.14 18.06
CA THR A 345 -8.52 21.45 17.07
C THR A 345 -7.16 21.75 17.69
N ASN A 346 -6.04 21.27 17.11
CA ASN A 346 -4.90 22.11 16.64
C ASN A 346 -3.64 21.34 16.16
N ALA A 347 -3.15 21.78 15.00
CA ALA A 347 -1.77 22.01 14.51
C ALA A 347 -0.61 20.98 14.68
N THR A 348 -0.16 20.51 13.49
CA THR A 348 1.17 20.08 12.99
C THR A 348 2.44 20.17 13.87
N LYS A 349 3.24 19.09 13.85
CA LYS A 349 4.72 19.10 13.66
C LYS A 349 5.29 17.70 13.34
N ASN A 350 6.13 17.64 12.31
CA ASN A 350 6.96 16.48 11.90
C ASN A 350 8.13 16.23 12.86
N SER A 351 8.41 14.96 13.21
CA SER A 351 9.80 14.53 13.47
C SER A 351 10.00 13.01 13.29
N SER A 352 11.07 12.69 12.56
CA SER A 352 11.65 11.37 12.30
C SER A 352 12.56 10.93 13.44
N LEU A 353 12.48 9.67 13.89
CA LEU A 353 13.43 9.12 14.87
C LEU A 353 13.81 7.66 14.57
N PHE A 354 14.93 7.46 13.89
CA PHE A 354 15.80 6.30 14.09
C PHE A 354 17.24 6.80 14.20
N SER A 355 17.84 6.72 15.40
CA SER A 355 19.26 6.42 15.54
C SER A 355 19.64 6.06 16.99
N ARG A 356 20.43 4.98 17.07
CA ARG A 356 21.53 4.68 18.01
C ARG A 356 21.27 3.95 19.34
N ALA A 357 21.60 2.65 19.28
CA ALA A 357 22.39 1.81 20.20
C ALA A 357 22.65 2.24 21.66
N GLY A 358 22.45 1.27 22.58
CA GLY A 358 23.03 1.25 23.93
C GLY A 358 22.86 -0.11 24.61
N ARG A 359 23.98 -0.69 25.08
CA ARG A 359 24.14 -1.98 25.77
C ARG A 359 23.63 -1.96 27.23
N GLY A 360 23.20 -3.12 27.74
CA GLY A 360 23.15 -3.47 29.17
C GLY A 360 22.46 -4.83 29.37
N LYS A 361 23.17 -5.96 29.41
CA LYS A 361 23.67 -6.69 30.60
C LYS A 361 22.61 -7.06 31.66
N SER A 362 22.26 -8.35 31.63
CA SER A 362 22.12 -9.31 32.74
C SER A 362 21.23 -8.97 33.94
N SER A 363 20.22 -9.80 34.17
CA SER A 363 20.17 -10.64 35.38
C SER A 363 19.25 -11.83 35.19
N SER A 364 19.78 -12.98 35.61
CA SER A 364 19.15 -14.28 35.77
C SER A 364 18.20 -14.29 36.95
N ILE A 365 17.06 -14.98 36.84
CA ILE A 365 16.46 -15.73 37.95
C ILE A 365 15.74 -16.96 37.38
N SER A 366 16.03 -18.08 38.00
CA SER A 366 15.58 -19.44 37.74
C SER A 366 14.72 -19.92 38.90
N SER A 367 13.59 -20.58 38.61
CA SER A 367 13.02 -21.73 39.34
C SER A 367 11.63 -22.03 38.76
N ASN A 368 11.44 -23.14 38.04
CA ASN A 368 11.21 -24.53 38.48
C ASN A 368 9.77 -24.83 38.95
N GLY A 369 9.18 -25.82 38.27
CA GLY A 369 8.14 -26.75 38.73
C GLY A 369 6.71 -26.20 38.71
N ASP A 370 5.67 -26.96 38.37
CA ASP A 370 5.55 -28.34 37.95
C ASP A 370 4.18 -28.53 37.29
N THR A 371 4.12 -29.52 36.40
CA THR A 371 2.92 -30.13 35.84
C THR A 371 2.02 -30.71 36.91
N SER A 372 0.70 -30.51 36.81
CA SER A 372 -0.26 -31.53 37.23
C SER A 372 -1.56 -31.46 36.42
N SER A 373 -1.77 -32.58 35.71
CA SER A 373 -3.00 -33.04 35.10
C SER A 373 -3.98 -33.52 36.17
N LEU A 374 -5.27 -33.17 36.07
CA LEU A 374 -6.35 -33.90 36.73
C LEU A 374 -7.63 -33.80 35.88
N SER A 375 -8.17 -34.99 35.58
CA SER A 375 -9.37 -35.33 34.83
C SER A 375 -10.56 -35.60 35.78
N SER A 376 -11.75 -35.82 35.20
CA SER A 376 -13.09 -36.19 35.77
C SER A 376 -13.99 -34.99 36.14
N ASP A 377 -15.30 -34.95 35.89
CA ASP A 377 -16.26 -35.86 35.24
C ASP A 377 -17.53 -35.06 34.85
N ALA A 378 -18.34 -35.67 33.98
CA ALA A 378 -19.51 -35.13 33.27
C ALA A 378 -20.77 -34.86 34.12
N ILE A 379 -21.59 -33.89 33.67
CA ILE A 379 -23.07 -33.87 33.79
C ILE A 379 -23.65 -33.20 32.51
N ASP A 380 -24.56 -33.91 31.84
CA ASP A 380 -25.38 -33.49 30.67
C ASP A 380 -26.48 -32.50 31.06
N GLU A 381 -26.83 -31.56 30.16
CA GLU A 381 -28.22 -31.22 29.82
C GLU A 381 -28.31 -30.39 28.50
N ASP A 382 -29.28 -30.78 27.67
CA ASP A 382 -29.50 -30.44 26.26
C ASP A 382 -29.83 -28.96 25.93
N SER A 383 -29.21 -28.44 24.86
CA SER A 383 -29.86 -27.56 23.89
C SER A 383 -29.13 -27.61 22.54
N GLU A 384 -29.64 -28.42 21.61
CA GLU A 384 -29.10 -28.56 20.25
C GLU A 384 -29.22 -27.24 19.46
N THR A 385 -28.10 -26.53 19.32
CA THR A 385 -27.84 -25.69 18.15
C THR A 385 -27.18 -26.59 17.09
N PRO A 386 -27.50 -26.46 15.80
CA PRO A 386 -26.89 -27.33 14.80
C PRO A 386 -25.40 -27.00 14.71
N VAL A 387 -24.58 -27.84 15.34
CA VAL A 387 -23.13 -27.84 15.20
C VAL A 387 -22.85 -28.18 13.75
N ARG A 388 -22.52 -27.15 12.94
CA ARG A 388 -21.93 -27.40 11.63
C ARG A 388 -20.63 -28.17 11.87
N ASP A 389 -20.55 -29.39 11.34
CA ASP A 389 -19.31 -30.14 11.24
C ASP A 389 -18.29 -29.32 10.44
N THR A 390 -17.52 -28.49 11.13
CA THR A 390 -16.43 -27.72 10.54
C THR A 390 -15.21 -28.62 10.50
N THR A 391 -15.09 -29.48 9.48
CA THR A 391 -13.75 -29.88 9.06
C THR A 391 -12.97 -28.59 8.78
N PRO A 392 -11.88 -28.28 9.50
CA PRO A 392 -11.18 -27.02 9.31
C PRO A 392 -10.69 -26.98 7.87
N VAL A 393 -11.20 -26.03 7.08
CA VAL A 393 -10.67 -25.78 5.74
C VAL A 393 -9.18 -25.50 5.90
N PRO A 394 -8.30 -26.26 5.23
CA PRO A 394 -6.86 -26.10 5.42
C PRO A 394 -6.46 -24.67 5.08
N PHE A 395 -5.72 -24.05 6.00
CA PHE A 395 -5.25 -22.68 5.84
C PHE A 395 -4.37 -22.56 4.58
N GLN A 396 -4.88 -21.87 3.58
CA GLN A 396 -4.19 -21.71 2.30
C GLN A 396 -3.44 -20.38 2.26
N ARG A 397 -2.11 -20.45 2.05
CA ARG A 397 -1.24 -19.26 2.03
C ARG A 397 -1.21 -18.55 0.67
N TYR A 398 -1.51 -19.30 -0.37
CA TYR A 398 -1.68 -18.84 -1.73
C TYR A 398 -2.37 -19.94 -2.54
N TYR A 399 -3.00 -19.58 -3.64
CA TYR A 399 -3.41 -20.53 -4.68
C TYR A 399 -2.95 -20.04 -6.04
N ILE A 400 -2.75 -21.01 -6.95
CA ILE A 400 -2.18 -20.78 -8.26
C ILE A 400 -3.26 -21.04 -9.30
N ASP A 401 -3.64 -20.01 -10.05
CA ASP A 401 -4.44 -20.19 -11.26
C ASP A 401 -3.53 -20.41 -12.48
N ARG A 402 -3.73 -21.56 -13.13
CA ARG A 402 -3.01 -22.04 -14.32
C ARG A 402 -3.89 -22.07 -15.57
N SER A 403 -5.10 -21.49 -15.51
CA SER A 403 -6.07 -21.45 -16.62
C SER A 403 -5.42 -21.09 -17.96
N LEU A 404 -4.63 -20.02 -17.98
CA LEU A 404 -3.96 -19.49 -19.18
C LEU A 404 -2.56 -20.09 -19.45
N THR A 405 -2.07 -21.01 -18.61
CA THR A 405 -0.76 -21.66 -18.79
C THR A 405 -0.86 -23.10 -19.31
N LYS A 406 -2.08 -23.64 -19.43
CA LYS A 406 -2.30 -25.03 -19.89
C LYS A 406 -2.09 -25.20 -21.41
N ASP A 407 -2.24 -24.13 -22.19
CA ASP A 407 -2.23 -24.20 -23.66
C ASP A 407 -0.85 -23.91 -24.30
N SER A 408 0.18 -23.58 -23.51
CA SER A 408 1.53 -23.28 -24.03
C SER A 408 2.37 -24.53 -24.37
N THR A 409 1.74 -25.63 -24.78
CA THR A 409 2.41 -26.89 -25.19
C THR A 409 2.96 -26.82 -26.62
N SER A 410 3.65 -25.73 -26.98
CA SER A 410 4.49 -25.67 -28.18
C SER A 410 5.96 -25.79 -27.80
N VAL A 411 6.48 -27.00 -28.02
CA VAL A 411 7.86 -27.38 -28.39
C VAL A 411 9.05 -26.71 -27.67
N SER A 412 9.79 -27.56 -26.94
CA SER A 412 11.16 -27.40 -26.43
C SER A 412 11.46 -26.27 -25.43
N SER A 413 10.96 -26.42 -24.21
CA SER A 413 11.71 -26.19 -22.95
C SER A 413 10.72 -26.45 -21.80
N GLN A 414 11.17 -27.09 -20.71
CA GLN A 414 10.33 -27.17 -19.51
C GLN A 414 9.86 -25.75 -19.16
N PRO A 415 8.57 -25.50 -18.85
CA PRO A 415 8.14 -24.18 -18.43
C PRO A 415 8.95 -23.80 -17.20
N GLN A 416 9.92 -22.89 -17.37
CA GLN A 416 10.70 -22.38 -16.25
C GLN A 416 9.69 -21.76 -15.31
N ALA A 417 9.55 -22.35 -14.12
CA ALA A 417 8.64 -21.82 -13.12
C ALA A 417 9.11 -20.40 -12.78
N LEU A 418 8.37 -19.39 -13.23
CA LEU A 418 8.69 -17.98 -12.96
C LEU A 418 8.80 -17.72 -11.45
N PHE A 419 8.04 -18.47 -10.64
CA PHE A 419 8.11 -18.44 -9.18
C PHE A 419 8.72 -19.74 -8.64
N ARG A 420 9.65 -19.63 -7.68
CA ARG A 420 10.27 -20.79 -7.03
C ARG A 420 9.35 -21.36 -5.96
N SER A 421 9.05 -22.66 -6.05
CA SER A 421 8.19 -23.36 -5.09
C SER A 421 8.67 -23.26 -3.64
N GLU A 422 9.98 -23.32 -3.42
CA GLU A 422 10.60 -23.21 -2.09
C GLU A 422 10.33 -21.84 -1.44
N ASN A 423 10.44 -20.77 -2.22
CA ASN A 423 10.21 -19.40 -1.74
C ASN A 423 8.71 -19.14 -1.50
N LEU A 424 7.84 -19.71 -2.34
CA LEU A 424 6.40 -19.70 -2.10
C LEU A 424 6.03 -20.48 -0.82
N ALA A 425 6.67 -21.61 -0.56
CA ALA A 425 6.45 -22.40 0.66
C ALA A 425 6.92 -21.69 1.94
N ALA A 426 7.89 -20.78 1.83
CA ALA A 426 8.40 -19.98 2.93
C ALA A 426 7.46 -18.83 3.36
N LEU A 427 6.45 -18.50 2.56
CA LEU A 427 5.44 -17.51 2.93
C LEU A 427 4.65 -18.00 4.16
N ASN A 428 4.28 -17.06 5.03
CA ASN A 428 3.57 -17.33 6.27
C ASN A 428 2.44 -16.31 6.50
N GLU A 429 1.77 -16.38 7.65
CA GLU A 429 0.66 -15.47 7.99
C GLU A 429 1.06 -13.98 7.95
N ARG A 430 2.31 -13.66 8.31
CA ARG A 430 2.81 -12.28 8.20
C ARG A 430 2.87 -11.83 6.74
N SER A 431 3.31 -12.70 5.84
CA SER A 431 3.31 -12.40 4.41
C SER A 431 1.90 -12.04 3.94
N LEU A 432 0.88 -12.81 4.32
CA LEU A 432 -0.52 -12.53 4.00
C LEU A 432 -1.03 -11.22 4.61
N ALA A 433 -0.68 -10.93 5.88
CA ALA A 433 -1.01 -9.65 6.51
C ALA A 433 -0.38 -8.46 5.75
N MET A 434 0.83 -8.62 5.22
CA MET A 434 1.48 -7.61 4.37
C MET A 434 0.81 -7.46 3.00
N HIS A 435 0.30 -8.53 2.40
CA HIS A 435 -0.51 -8.45 1.18
C HIS A 435 -1.80 -7.66 1.41
N LEU A 436 -2.52 -7.94 2.50
CA LEU A 436 -3.71 -7.17 2.87
C LEU A 436 -3.35 -5.71 3.17
N TYR A 437 -2.27 -5.46 3.91
CA TYR A 437 -1.77 -4.10 4.19
C TYR A 437 -1.49 -3.32 2.91
N ARG A 438 -0.89 -3.97 1.90
CA ARG A 438 -0.67 -3.35 0.58
C ARG A 438 -1.99 -3.00 -0.12
N GLY A 439 -2.95 -3.91 -0.15
CA GLY A 439 -4.27 -3.65 -0.75
C GLY A 439 -5.00 -2.49 -0.05
N TYR A 440 -5.03 -2.52 1.29
CA TYR A 440 -5.57 -1.45 2.12
C TYR A 440 -4.93 -0.08 1.84
N GLN A 441 -3.60 0.00 1.80
CA GLN A 441 -2.90 1.25 1.52
C GLN A 441 -3.13 1.76 0.09
N THR A 442 -3.36 0.86 -0.87
CA THR A 442 -3.73 1.24 -2.25
C THR A 442 -5.08 1.96 -2.29
N VAL A 443 -6.07 1.48 -1.52
CA VAL A 443 -7.36 2.18 -1.36
C VAL A 443 -7.16 3.58 -0.76
N LEU A 444 -6.34 3.70 0.30
CA LEU A 444 -6.05 5.00 0.91
C LEU A 444 -5.26 5.95 0.01
N ALA A 445 -4.43 5.44 -0.90
CA ALA A 445 -3.73 6.24 -1.89
C ALA A 445 -4.71 6.87 -2.90
N CYS A 446 -5.85 6.23 -3.14
CA CYS A 446 -6.92 6.71 -4.02
C CYS A 446 -7.91 7.65 -3.34
N GLU A 447 -7.71 8.01 -2.06
CA GLU A 447 -8.66 8.82 -1.28
C GLU A 447 -9.09 10.12 -1.99
N GLY A 448 -8.13 10.86 -2.54
CA GLY A 448 -8.41 12.09 -3.30
C GLY A 448 -9.23 11.83 -4.57
N ALA A 449 -8.91 10.78 -5.32
CA ALA A 449 -9.65 10.41 -6.53
C ALA A 449 -11.08 9.92 -6.21
N MET A 450 -11.25 9.18 -5.11
CA MET A 450 -12.57 8.75 -4.63
C MET A 450 -13.41 9.93 -4.16
N TRP A 451 -12.79 10.96 -3.57
CA TRP A 451 -13.48 12.20 -3.21
C TRP A 451 -13.96 12.96 -4.44
N GLU A 452 -13.13 13.09 -5.48
CA GLU A 452 -13.53 13.69 -6.76
C GLU A 452 -14.70 12.93 -7.40
N GLU A 453 -14.65 11.60 -7.40
CA GLU A 453 -15.73 10.73 -7.88
C GLU A 453 -17.04 10.93 -7.08
N LEU A 454 -16.95 11.02 -5.75
CA LEU A 454 -18.12 11.29 -4.92
C LEU A 454 -18.76 12.65 -5.23
N ILE A 455 -17.93 13.68 -5.45
CA ILE A 455 -18.40 15.00 -5.85
C ILE A 455 -19.07 14.96 -7.23
N ASP A 456 -18.53 14.20 -8.18
CA ASP A 456 -19.16 14.00 -9.48
C ASP A 456 -20.53 13.33 -9.35
N ARG A 457 -20.64 12.26 -8.55
CA ARG A 457 -21.93 11.59 -8.29
C ARG A 457 -22.94 12.48 -7.60
N LEU A 458 -22.52 13.28 -6.61
CA LEU A 458 -23.38 14.25 -5.95
C LEU A 458 -23.93 15.32 -6.91
N ARG A 459 -23.20 15.65 -7.98
CA ARG A 459 -23.65 16.63 -8.97
C ARG A 459 -24.49 16.00 -10.07
N ASN A 460 -24.07 14.85 -10.58
CA ASN A 460 -24.52 14.31 -11.86
C ASN A 460 -25.25 12.96 -11.74
N ARG A 461 -25.03 12.19 -10.66
CA ARG A 461 -25.51 10.80 -10.50
C ARG A 461 -26.02 10.50 -9.09
N LYS A 462 -26.82 11.40 -8.51
CA LYS A 462 -27.31 11.30 -7.12
C LYS A 462 -28.07 10.01 -6.82
N GLU A 463 -28.79 9.48 -7.81
CA GLU A 463 -29.54 8.23 -7.69
C GLU A 463 -28.63 7.03 -7.32
N GLU A 464 -27.36 7.04 -7.73
CA GLU A 464 -26.38 6.00 -7.39
C GLU A 464 -25.98 6.02 -5.90
N LEU A 465 -26.22 7.13 -5.20
CA LEU A 465 -25.85 7.30 -3.80
C LEU A 465 -26.96 6.85 -2.83
N LYS A 466 -28.21 6.74 -3.31
CA LYS A 466 -29.38 6.33 -2.51
C LYS A 466 -29.23 4.96 -1.84
N PRO A 467 -28.76 3.88 -2.53
CA PRO A 467 -28.59 2.57 -1.89
C PRO A 467 -27.68 2.60 -0.67
N TYR A 468 -26.73 3.54 -0.62
CA TYR A 468 -25.76 3.70 0.45
C TYR A 468 -26.24 4.57 1.61
N GLY A 469 -27.51 5.05 1.59
CA GLY A 469 -28.03 5.99 2.58
C GLY A 469 -27.33 7.35 2.56
N TRP A 470 -26.78 7.72 1.40
CA TRP A 470 -26.17 9.02 1.17
C TRP A 470 -27.21 9.92 0.49
N GLU A 471 -28.29 10.18 1.23
CA GLU A 471 -29.37 11.08 0.82
C GLU A 471 -29.00 12.54 1.09
N ASP A 472 -29.51 13.43 0.25
CA ASP A 472 -29.44 14.88 0.43
C ASP A 472 -30.34 15.25 1.61
N ASP A 473 -29.81 15.74 2.73
CA ASP A 473 -30.61 16.74 3.46
C ASP A 473 -30.44 18.04 2.67
N GLU A 474 -31.56 18.63 2.28
CA GLU A 474 -31.60 19.90 1.56
C GLU A 474 -30.76 20.94 2.32
N GLU A 475 -29.79 21.56 1.63
CA GLU A 475 -28.84 22.57 2.12
C GLU A 475 -27.60 22.10 2.93
N LEU A 476 -26.99 20.95 2.62
CA LEU A 476 -25.66 20.62 3.19
C LEU A 476 -24.49 21.37 2.52
N GLU A 477 -23.73 22.10 3.35
CA GLU A 477 -22.45 22.70 3.02
C GLU A 477 -21.47 21.61 2.54
N ALA A 478 -20.65 21.91 1.51
CA ALA A 478 -19.60 21.01 1.01
C ALA A 478 -18.71 20.40 2.14
N LEU A 479 -18.58 21.13 3.26
CA LEU A 479 -17.88 20.71 4.46
C LEU A 479 -18.50 19.46 5.11
N GLN A 480 -19.83 19.34 5.17
CA GLN A 480 -20.48 18.21 5.83
C GLN A 480 -20.35 16.91 5.01
N HIS A 481 -20.44 16.99 3.68
CA HIS A 481 -20.12 15.84 2.81
C HIS A 481 -18.67 15.41 2.97
N ARG A 482 -17.75 16.38 3.08
CA ARG A 482 -16.34 16.08 3.31
C ARG A 482 -16.12 15.36 4.65
N MET A 483 -16.71 15.88 5.73
CA MET A 483 -16.64 15.23 7.05
C MET A 483 -17.25 13.82 7.06
N ARG A 484 -18.37 13.61 6.35
CA ARG A 484 -18.97 12.27 6.20
C ARG A 484 -18.02 11.32 5.46
N PHE A 485 -17.37 11.78 4.40
CA PHE A 485 -16.43 10.98 3.61
C PHE A 485 -15.17 10.63 4.43
N GLU A 486 -14.60 11.60 5.14
CA GLU A 486 -13.46 11.36 6.03
C GLU A 486 -13.79 10.34 7.13
N ARG A 487 -15.01 10.37 7.68
CA ARG A 487 -15.48 9.35 8.63
C ARG A 487 -15.58 7.96 8.00
N LEU A 488 -15.96 7.84 6.73
CA LEU A 488 -15.96 6.55 6.02
C LEU A 488 -14.54 6.02 5.89
N ILE A 489 -13.60 6.86 5.46
CA ILE A 489 -12.18 6.50 5.32
C ILE A 489 -11.59 6.08 6.67
N GLU A 490 -11.86 6.84 7.73
CA GLU A 490 -11.33 6.53 9.06
C GLU A 490 -11.92 5.24 9.64
N ARG A 491 -13.22 4.99 9.40
CA ARG A 491 -13.84 3.71 9.76
C ARG A 491 -13.20 2.54 9.02
N TYR A 492 -12.98 2.68 7.71
CA TYR A 492 -12.30 1.67 6.91
C TYR A 492 -10.86 1.43 7.38
N ARG A 493 -10.12 2.50 7.71
CA ARG A 493 -8.79 2.43 8.32
C ARG A 493 -8.80 1.64 9.61
N SER A 494 -9.71 1.95 10.53
CA SER A 494 -9.80 1.27 11.83
C SER A 494 -10.12 -0.22 11.66
N ASP A 495 -11.14 -0.55 10.85
CA ASP A 495 -11.54 -1.94 10.58
C ASP A 495 -10.40 -2.74 9.92
N MET A 496 -9.67 -2.14 8.97
CA MET A 496 -8.52 -2.77 8.31
C MET A 496 -7.34 -2.97 9.26
N GLN A 497 -7.03 -2.01 10.12
CA GLN A 497 -5.98 -2.16 11.13
C GLN A 497 -6.30 -3.29 12.11
N ALA A 498 -7.56 -3.40 12.54
CA ALA A 498 -8.03 -4.50 13.37
C ALA A 498 -7.89 -5.85 12.65
N ARG A 499 -8.18 -5.89 11.33
CA ARG A 499 -8.05 -7.12 10.54
C ARG A 499 -6.60 -7.53 10.30
N ILE A 500 -5.74 -6.58 9.96
CA ILE A 500 -4.33 -6.79 9.63
C ILE A 500 -3.53 -7.19 10.87
N ALA A 501 -3.76 -6.50 11.99
CA ALA A 501 -3.19 -6.80 13.30
C ALA A 501 -1.69 -7.18 13.28
N LEU A 502 -0.86 -6.29 12.69
CA LEU A 502 0.58 -6.50 12.52
C LEU A 502 1.33 -6.83 13.83
N TRP A 503 0.79 -6.46 14.99
CA TRP A 503 1.38 -6.79 16.29
C TRP A 503 1.58 -8.30 16.47
N CYS A 504 0.65 -9.14 16.03
CA CYS A 504 0.75 -10.60 16.17
C CYS A 504 1.93 -11.13 15.35
N SER A 505 2.08 -10.57 14.16
CA SER A 505 3.20 -10.88 13.28
C SER A 505 4.55 -10.50 13.92
N LEU A 506 4.64 -9.41 14.68
CA LEU A 506 5.90 -8.99 15.33
C LEU A 506 6.27 -9.88 16.53
N CYS A 507 5.29 -10.31 17.33
CA CYS A 507 5.55 -11.22 18.45
C CYS A 507 6.21 -12.53 18.00
N GLY A 508 5.84 -13.04 16.83
CA GLY A 508 6.44 -14.26 16.25
C GLY A 508 7.93 -14.17 15.90
N ILE A 509 8.55 -12.99 15.93
CA ILE A 509 10.02 -12.80 15.79
C ILE A 509 10.67 -12.24 17.06
N GLY A 510 10.03 -12.42 18.21
CA GLY A 510 10.60 -12.09 19.52
C GLY A 510 10.41 -10.64 19.96
N TRP A 511 9.56 -9.85 19.28
CA TRP A 511 9.15 -8.56 19.81
C TRP A 511 8.15 -8.75 20.96
N PRO A 512 8.26 -7.98 22.06
CA PRO A 512 7.28 -8.05 23.13
C PRO A 512 5.92 -7.54 22.64
N PHE A 513 4.86 -7.93 23.35
CA PHE A 513 3.53 -7.33 23.13
C PHE A 513 3.63 -5.81 23.26
N PRO A 514 2.97 -5.05 22.36
CA PRO A 514 2.86 -3.61 22.54
C PRO A 514 2.28 -3.31 23.92
N PRO A 515 2.92 -2.46 24.74
CA PRO A 515 2.37 -2.09 26.03
C PRO A 515 1.02 -1.41 25.81
N ARG A 516 0.02 -1.85 26.57
CA ARG A 516 -1.33 -1.30 26.51
C ARG A 516 -1.57 -0.39 27.71
N GLU A 517 -2.17 0.76 27.47
CA GLU A 517 -2.61 1.63 28.56
C GLU A 517 -3.70 0.91 29.38
N PRO A 518 -3.70 1.05 30.71
CA PRO A 518 -4.74 0.49 31.54
C PRO A 518 -6.09 1.15 31.20
N LEU A 519 -7.15 0.35 31.20
CA LEU A 519 -8.49 0.78 30.80
C LEU A 519 -9.39 1.05 32.01
N THR A 520 -10.34 1.96 31.86
CA THR A 520 -11.42 2.11 32.84
C THR A 520 -12.28 0.84 32.87
N LYS A 521 -13.03 0.63 33.97
CA LYS A 521 -13.94 -0.52 34.07
C LYS A 521 -14.93 -0.58 32.90
N ALA A 522 -15.44 0.57 32.44
CA ALA A 522 -16.38 0.63 31.33
C ALA A 522 -15.72 0.24 29.99
N GLU A 523 -14.50 0.73 29.73
CA GLU A 523 -13.74 0.36 28.53
C GLU A 523 -13.34 -1.11 28.53
N LEU A 524 -12.98 -1.67 29.69
CA LEU A 524 -12.62 -3.08 29.82
C LEU A 524 -13.83 -3.99 29.52
N ILE A 525 -15.02 -3.63 30.04
CA ILE A 525 -16.27 -4.33 29.72
C ILE A 525 -16.59 -4.26 28.22
N GLU A 526 -16.43 -3.09 27.60
CA GLU A 526 -16.69 -2.94 26.17
C GLU A 526 -15.70 -3.75 25.32
N GLU A 527 -14.43 -3.77 25.70
CA GLU A 527 -13.44 -4.58 25.01
C GLU A 527 -13.70 -6.08 25.17
N GLU A 528 -14.08 -6.53 26.36
CA GLU A 528 -14.47 -7.92 26.59
C GLU A 528 -15.69 -8.31 25.75
N ARG A 529 -16.68 -7.41 25.64
CA ARG A 529 -17.85 -7.59 24.76
C ARG A 529 -17.44 -7.72 23.30
N ILE A 530 -16.54 -6.87 22.81
CA ILE A 530 -16.01 -6.96 21.44
C ILE A 530 -15.28 -8.29 21.25
N ARG A 531 -14.44 -8.67 22.23
CA ARG A 531 -13.67 -9.91 22.22
C ARG A 531 -14.56 -11.14 22.10
N GLU A 532 -15.60 -11.23 22.93
CA GLU A 532 -16.59 -12.31 22.88
C GLU A 532 -17.34 -12.34 21.55
N GLY A 533 -17.81 -11.17 21.09
CA GLY A 533 -18.50 -11.06 19.80
C GLY A 533 -17.61 -11.47 18.62
N MET A 534 -16.30 -11.19 18.66
CA MET A 534 -15.35 -11.63 17.63
C MET A 534 -15.11 -13.14 17.66
N LEU A 535 -15.06 -13.75 18.85
CA LEU A 535 -14.93 -15.21 19.00
C LEU A 535 -16.17 -15.92 18.48
N GLU A 536 -17.35 -15.41 18.80
CA GLU A 536 -18.63 -15.94 18.32
C GLU A 536 -18.74 -15.78 16.79
N ALA A 537 -18.43 -14.58 16.28
CA ALA A 537 -18.50 -14.27 14.86
C ALA A 537 -17.58 -15.15 14.01
N ARG A 538 -16.44 -15.59 14.56
CA ARG A 538 -15.50 -16.49 13.87
C ARG A 538 -16.16 -17.81 13.46
N ASN A 539 -17.15 -18.29 14.21
CA ASN A 539 -17.86 -19.53 13.90
C ASN A 539 -18.77 -19.41 12.67
N TYR A 540 -19.08 -18.18 12.25
CA TYR A 540 -19.90 -17.90 11.07
C TYR A 540 -19.07 -17.62 9.80
N ALA A 541 -17.74 -17.69 9.88
CA ALA A 541 -16.87 -17.47 8.72
C ALA A 541 -17.09 -18.56 7.67
N THR A 542 -17.43 -18.14 6.45
CA THR A 542 -17.60 -19.06 5.31
C THR A 542 -16.26 -19.38 4.66
N PRO A 543 -16.10 -20.55 4.01
CA PRO A 543 -14.90 -20.84 3.20
C PRO A 543 -14.61 -19.76 2.16
N GLU A 544 -15.65 -19.17 1.56
CA GLU A 544 -15.54 -18.09 0.58
C GLU A 544 -14.92 -16.83 1.20
N ASP A 545 -15.34 -16.43 2.41
CA ASP A 545 -14.76 -15.28 3.13
C ASP A 545 -13.28 -15.49 3.44
N LEU A 546 -12.88 -16.75 3.67
CA LEU A 546 -11.49 -17.12 4.01
C LEU A 546 -10.60 -17.21 2.77
N GLN A 547 -11.17 -17.52 1.60
CA GLN A 547 -10.44 -17.71 0.35
C GLN A 547 -10.47 -16.49 -0.58
N ALA A 548 -11.29 -15.48 -0.27
CA ALA A 548 -11.35 -14.22 -0.99
C ALA A 548 -9.94 -13.62 -1.15
N PRO A 549 -9.46 -13.38 -2.39
CA PRO A 549 -8.12 -12.84 -2.60
C PRO A 549 -8.08 -11.37 -2.20
N CYS A 550 -7.09 -11.00 -1.39
CA CYS A 550 -6.78 -9.59 -1.11
C CYS A 550 -5.74 -9.03 -2.10
N ARG A 551 -5.05 -9.91 -2.84
CA ARG A 551 -4.11 -9.56 -3.91
C ARG A 551 -4.00 -10.71 -4.91
N ALA A 552 -3.86 -10.38 -6.19
CA ALA A 552 -3.53 -11.34 -7.25
C ALA A 552 -2.39 -10.77 -8.10
N VAL A 553 -1.36 -11.56 -8.40
CA VAL A 553 -0.15 -11.10 -9.11
C VAL A 553 0.21 -12.06 -10.23
N ARG A 554 0.68 -11.53 -11.36
CA ARG A 554 1.22 -12.31 -12.48
C ARG A 554 2.49 -11.66 -13.02
N ALA A 555 3.43 -12.49 -13.44
CA ALA A 555 4.60 -12.08 -14.21
C ALA A 555 4.50 -12.64 -15.64
N LEU A 556 4.87 -11.83 -16.63
CA LEU A 556 5.01 -12.25 -18.03
C LEU A 556 6.43 -11.92 -18.50
N VAL A 557 6.97 -12.78 -19.37
CA VAL A 557 8.26 -12.57 -20.03
C VAL A 557 8.09 -12.73 -21.53
N GLY A 558 8.72 -11.89 -22.33
CA GLY A 558 8.69 -11.97 -23.79
C GLY A 558 9.95 -11.38 -24.42
N TYR A 559 10.15 -11.66 -25.70
CA TYR A 559 11.35 -11.27 -26.44
C TYR A 559 10.98 -10.55 -27.74
N LYS A 560 11.81 -9.60 -28.17
CA LYS A 560 11.71 -9.02 -29.51
C LYS A 560 12.21 -10.04 -30.55
N SER A 561 11.45 -10.19 -31.64
CA SER A 561 11.81 -11.03 -32.80
C SER A 561 13.22 -10.71 -33.30
N LEU A 562 13.96 -11.74 -33.70
CA LEU A 562 15.20 -11.55 -34.46
C LEU A 562 14.86 -11.04 -35.87
N LEU A 563 15.77 -10.25 -36.47
CA LEU A 563 15.59 -9.69 -37.82
C LEU A 563 15.40 -10.76 -38.91
N GLU A 564 15.83 -12.00 -38.64
CA GLU A 564 15.80 -13.13 -39.59
C GLU A 564 14.44 -13.86 -39.64
N GLU A 565 13.46 -13.49 -38.81
CA GLU A 565 12.12 -14.13 -38.74
C GLU A 565 11.00 -13.32 -39.44
N ARG A 566 11.34 -12.28 -40.21
CA ARG A 566 10.42 -11.53 -41.08
C ARG A 566 10.69 -11.83 -42.54
#